data_AF-A0A2P6C6U1-F1
#
_entry.id   AF-A0A2P6C6U1-F1
#
_cell.length_a   1.000
_cell.length_b   1.000
_cell.length_c   1.000
_cell.angle_alpha   90.00
_cell.angle_beta   90.00
_cell.angle_gamma   90.00
#
_symmetry.space_group_name_H-M   'P 1'
#
loop_
_entity.id
_entity.type
_entity.pdbx_description
1 polymer ?
#
loop_
_entity_poly.entity_id
_entity_poly.type
_entity_poly.pdbx_seq_one_letter_code
_entity_poly.pdbx_strand_id
1 'polypeptide(L)' 'MIASNIFRLIGSLFTDFLFLPFNWLRTSVAQADLGWWISNAVNWGFLVVLLCLLAYWMKESLKFQREGTEDKA' A
#
# COMPACT_ATOMS: atom_id res chain seq x y z
N MET A 1 -22.55 -34.42 1.63
CA MET A 1 -21.44 -34.21 0.66
C MET A 1 -21.60 -32.96 -0.23
N ILE A 2 -22.42 -31.96 0.15
CA ILE A 2 -22.57 -30.69 -0.61
C ILE A 2 -21.76 -29.55 0.03
N ALA A 3 -21.75 -29.46 1.36
CA ALA A 3 -21.00 -28.43 2.09
C ALA A 3 -19.49 -28.45 1.75
N SER A 4 -18.87 -29.64 1.71
CA SER A 4 -17.46 -29.80 1.33
C SER A 4 -17.17 -29.35 -0.11
N ASN A 5 -18.16 -29.37 -1.02
CA ASN A 5 -17.99 -28.92 -2.40
C ASN A 5 -18.01 -27.39 -2.51
N ILE A 6 -18.85 -26.71 -1.73
CA ILE A 6 -18.89 -25.25 -1.68
C ILE A 6 -17.58 -24.69 -1.11
N PHE A 7 -17.05 -25.28 -0.03
CA PHE A 7 -15.77 -24.85 0.54
C PHE A 7 -14.58 -25.11 -0.40
N ARG A 8 -14.61 -26.22 -1.17
CA ARG A 8 -13.60 -26.47 -2.21
C ARG A 8 -13.67 -25.46 -3.34
N LEU A 9 -14.87 -25.13 -3.81
CA LEU A 9 -15.10 -24.14 -4.86
C LEU A 9 -14.62 -22.75 -4.43
N ILE A 10 -14.97 -22.34 -3.21
CA ILE A 10 -14.48 -21.08 -2.63
C ILE A 10 -12.95 -21.13 -2.55
N GLY A 11 -12.37 -22.22 -2.05
CA GLY A 11 -10.92 -22.41 -2.01
C GLY A 11 -10.27 -22.17 -3.37
N SER A 12 -10.72 -22.89 -4.42
CA SER A 12 -10.17 -22.74 -5.77
C SER A 12 -10.39 -21.36 -6.36
N LEU A 13 -11.54 -20.72 -6.10
CA LEU A 13 -11.79 -19.35 -6.56
C LEU A 13 -10.74 -18.39 -6.00
N PHE A 14 -10.40 -18.52 -4.72
CA PHE A 14 -9.40 -17.66 -4.10
C PHE A 14 -7.98 -18.05 -4.49
N THR A 15 -7.57 -19.31 -4.36
CA THR A 15 -6.15 -19.70 -4.56
C THR A 15 -5.76 -19.76 -6.02
N ASP A 16 -6.63 -20.27 -6.88
CA ASP A 16 -6.28 -20.62 -8.25
C ASP A 16 -6.63 -19.49 -9.22
N PHE A 17 -7.54 -18.59 -8.84
CA PHE A 17 -7.96 -17.46 -9.65
C PHE A 17 -7.63 -16.11 -9.01
N LEU A 18 -8.28 -15.74 -7.91
CA LEU A 18 -8.16 -14.38 -7.35
C LEU A 18 -6.76 -14.08 -6.79
N PHE A 19 -6.07 -15.08 -6.26
CA PHE A 19 -4.72 -14.93 -5.68
C PHE A 19 -3.60 -15.28 -6.64
N LEU A 20 -3.91 -15.64 -7.89
CA LEU A 20 -2.92 -15.83 -8.93
C LEU A 20 -1.92 -14.65 -9.04
N PRO A 21 -2.34 -13.36 -9.07
CA PRO A 21 -1.40 -12.25 -9.10
C PRO A 21 -0.55 -12.14 -7.82
N PHE A 22 -1.12 -12.43 -6.65
CA PHE A 22 -0.38 -12.39 -5.38
C PHE A 22 0.64 -13.53 -5.26
N ASN A 23 0.29 -14.72 -5.77
CA ASN A 23 1.23 -15.83 -5.89
C ASN A 23 2.38 -15.45 -6.82
N TRP A 24 2.10 -14.92 -8.00
CA TRP A 24 3.13 -14.45 -8.93
C TRP A 24 4.02 -13.35 -8.32
N LEU A 25 3.43 -12.39 -7.61
CA LEU A 25 4.17 -11.34 -6.90
C LEU A 25 5.14 -11.94 -5.88
N ARG A 26 4.69 -12.93 -5.09
CA ARG A 26 5.50 -13.60 -4.05
C ARG A 26 6.58 -14.52 -4.63
N THR A 27 6.28 -15.30 -5.66
CA THR A 27 7.15 -16.39 -6.12
C THR A 27 8.08 -15.97 -7.25
N SER A 28 7.71 -14.96 -8.03
CA SER A 28 8.46 -14.52 -9.20
C SER A 28 9.01 -13.11 -8.98
N VAL A 29 8.14 -12.11 -8.79
CA VAL A 29 8.57 -10.71 -8.71
C VAL A 29 9.46 -10.47 -7.50
N ALA A 30 9.07 -10.95 -6.31
CA ALA A 30 9.83 -10.73 -5.08
C ALA A 30 11.21 -11.42 -5.07
N GLN A 31 11.40 -12.47 -5.89
CA GLN A 31 12.65 -13.22 -6.00
C GLN A 31 13.56 -12.72 -7.13
N ALA A 32 13.06 -11.85 -8.01
CA ALA A 32 13.85 -11.28 -9.11
C ALA A 32 14.79 -10.17 -8.60
N ASP A 33 15.70 -9.72 -9.46
CA ASP A 33 16.53 -8.54 -9.20
C ASP A 33 15.64 -7.33 -8.94
N LEU A 34 15.98 -6.54 -7.91
CA LEU A 34 15.15 -5.44 -7.39
C LEU A 34 13.75 -5.86 -6.90
N GLY A 35 13.48 -7.16 -6.75
CA GLY A 35 12.17 -7.70 -6.43
C GLY A 35 11.56 -7.16 -5.15
N TRP A 36 12.38 -6.91 -4.11
CA TRP A 36 11.94 -6.27 -2.87
C TRP A 36 11.39 -4.86 -3.11
N TRP A 37 12.06 -4.06 -3.95
CA TRP A 37 11.66 -2.69 -4.26
C TRP A 37 10.35 -2.68 -5.05
N ILE A 38 10.27 -3.52 -6.09
CA ILE A 38 9.11 -3.61 -6.98
C ILE A 38 7.88 -4.15 -6.22
N SER A 39 8.07 -5.19 -5.39
CA SER A 39 6.98 -5.75 -4.57
C SER A 39 6.42 -4.74 -3.57
N ASN A 40 7.19 -3.73 -3.20
CA ASN A 40 6.80 -2.67 -2.28
C ASN A 40 6.43 -1.35 -3.00
N ALA A 41 6.26 -1.33 -4.32
CA ALA A 41 6.01 -0.10 -5.08
C ALA A 41 4.81 0.70 -4.56
N VAL A 42 3.74 0.03 -4.13
CA VAL A 42 2.56 0.69 -3.53
C VAL A 42 2.90 1.36 -2.20
N ASN A 43 3.70 0.69 -1.36
CA ASN A 43 4.17 1.25 -0.08
C ASN A 43 5.05 2.48 -0.31
N TRP A 44 5.94 2.43 -1.30
CA TRP A 44 6.73 3.59 -1.74
C TRP A 44 5.82 4.72 -2.24
N GLY A 45 4.76 4.41 -2.98
CA GLY A 45 3.76 5.40 -3.40
C GLY A 45 3.11 6.10 -2.21
N PHE A 46 2.65 5.34 -1.20
CA PHE A 46 2.10 5.94 0.02
C PHE A 46 3.13 6.77 0.79
N LEU A 47 4.39 6.34 0.85
CA LEU A 47 5.46 7.09 1.48
C LEU A 47 5.68 8.44 0.78
N VAL A 48 5.69 8.48 -0.56
CA VAL A 48 5.81 9.72 -1.32
C VAL A 48 4.64 10.66 -1.04
N VAL A 49 3.41 10.15 -1.05
CA VAL A 49 2.21 10.95 -0.72
C VAL A 49 2.32 11.53 0.70
N LEU A 50 2.74 10.71 1.68
CA LEU A 50 2.95 11.15 3.05
C LEU A 50 3.99 12.29 3.12
N LEU A 51 5.13 12.14 2.45
CA LEU A 51 6.18 13.16 2.43
C LEU A 51 5.69 14.47 1.79
N CYS A 52 4.91 14.40 0.70
CA CYS A 52 4.34 15.60 0.08
C CYS A 52 3.37 16.33 1.01
N LEU A 53 2.45 15.59 1.66
CA LEU A 53 1.50 16.17 2.61
C LEU A 53 2.21 16.74 3.84
N LEU A 54 3.22 16.04 4.36
CA LEU A 54 4.01 16.50 5.48
C LEU A 54 4.80 17.77 5.13
N ALA A 55 5.43 17.81 3.96
CA ALA A 55 6.15 19.00 3.49
C ALA A 55 5.19 20.20 3.31
N TYR A 56 4.00 19.96 2.75
CA TYR A 56 2.96 20.98 2.64
C TYR A 56 2.54 21.51 4.02
N TRP A 57 2.25 20.62 4.97
CA TRP A 57 1.89 20.99 6.33
C TRP A 57 2.99 21.83 6.98
N MET A 58 4.22 21.34 7.00
CA MET A 58 5.35 22.04 7.64
C MET A 58 5.56 23.45 7.05
N LYS A 59 5.38 23.61 5.73
CA LYS A 59 5.44 24.91 5.07
C LYS A 59 4.34 25.84 5.56
N GLU A 60 3.10 25.37 5.64
CA GLU A 60 1.97 26.21 6.07
C GLU A 60 2.05 26.56 7.56
N SER A 61 2.48 25.62 8.40
CA SER A 61 2.74 25.87 9.83
C SER A 61 3.79 26.97 10.02
N LEU A 62 4.92 26.88 9.31
CA LEU A 62 5.98 27.91 9.39
C LEU A 62 5.48 29.28 8.91
N LYS A 63 4.64 29.31 7.89
CA LYS A 63 4.03 30.56 7.38
C LYS A 63 3.16 31.20 8.47
N PHE A 64 2.25 30.46 9.09
CA PHE A 64 1.39 31.01 10.15
C PHE A 64 2.19 31.49 11.38
N GLN A 65 3.26 30.80 11.75
CA GLN A 65 4.14 31.26 12.83
C GLN A 65 4.80 32.59 12.50
N ARG A 66 5.25 32.78 11.25
CA ARG A 66 5.88 34.03 10.80
C ARG A 66 4.90 35.19 10.68
N GLU A 67 3.68 34.90 10.22
CA GLU A 67 2.62 35.91 10.06
C GLU A 67 1.94 36.26 11.39
N GLY A 68 2.17 35.48 12.45
CA GLY A 68 1.54 35.68 13.76
C GLY A 68 0.03 35.39 13.76
N THR A 69 -0.48 34.73 12.72
CA THR A 69 -1.89 34.35 12.53
C THR A 69 -2.19 32.95 13.06
N GLU A 70 -1.24 32.32 13.73
CA GLU A 70 -1.44 31.04 14.39
C GLU A 70 -2.49 31.20 15.50
N ASP A 71 -3.48 30.30 15.53
CA ASP A 71 -4.48 30.27 16.60
C ASP A 71 -3.80 29.85 17.89
N LYS A 72 -3.76 30.78 18.85
CA LYS A 72 -3.15 30.57 20.17
C LYS A 72 -4.29 30.29 21.14
N ALA A 73 -4.39 29.03 21.55
CA ALA A 73 -5.21 28.64 22.69
C ALA A 73 -4.72 29.31 23.99
#